data_AF-A0A7C2PZR4-F1
#
_entry.id   AF-A0A7C2PZR4-F1
#
_cell.length_a   1.000
_cell.length_b   1.000
_cell.length_c   1.000
_cell.angle_alpha   90.00
_cell.angle_beta   90.00
_cell.angle_gamma   90.00
#
_symmetry.space_group_name_H-M   'P 1'
#
loop_
_entity.id
_entity.type
_entity.pdbx_description
1 polymer ?
#
loop_
_entity_poly.entity_id
_entity_poly.type
_entity_poly.pdbx_seq_one_letter_code
_entity_poly.pdbx_strand_id
1 'polypeptide(L)' 'MNLVDKNTSYSPQYKEMTLLEKLYLPAILKGLINTFKHLIKLKKVTVQYPEEKVEYADRFRGEHRLKRDEQDRIK' A
#
# COMPACT_ATOMS: atom_id res chain seq x y z
N MET A 1 37.13 -8.38 -21.87
CA MET A 1 37.43 -9.13 -20.64
C MET A 1 38.51 -8.38 -19.86
N ASN A 2 38.11 -7.33 -19.14
CA ASN A 2 38.92 -6.37 -18.36
C ASN A 2 37.85 -5.43 -17.74
N LEU A 3 37.77 -5.08 -16.47
CA LEU A 3 38.53 -5.31 -15.27
C LEU A 3 37.49 -5.41 -14.14
N VAL A 4 37.66 -6.36 -13.21
CA VAL A 4 36.91 -6.33 -11.95
C VAL A 4 37.62 -5.31 -11.06
N ASP A 5 36.95 -4.20 -10.78
CA ASP A 5 37.42 -3.17 -9.86
C ASP A 5 37.65 -3.76 -8.47
N LYS A 6 38.91 -4.03 -8.10
CA LYS A 6 39.30 -4.65 -6.81
C LYS A 6 39.27 -3.66 -5.63
N ASN A 7 38.37 -2.67 -5.64
CA ASN A 7 38.37 -1.57 -4.68
C ASN A 7 37.10 -1.51 -3.81
N THR A 8 36.33 -2.59 -3.69
CA THR A 8 35.28 -2.68 -2.67
C THR A 8 35.87 -3.20 -1.36
N SER A 9 36.58 -2.34 -0.63
CA SER A 9 36.88 -2.58 0.78
C SER A 9 35.59 -2.42 1.60
N TYR A 10 34.81 -3.50 1.72
CA TYR A 10 33.70 -3.55 2.68
C TYR A 10 34.28 -3.67 4.08
N SER A 11 34.59 -2.53 4.68
CA SER A 11 34.93 -2.42 6.09
C SER A 11 33.62 -2.17 6.86
N PRO A 12 33.11 -3.13 7.65
CA PRO A 12 31.95 -2.87 8.49
C PRO A 12 32.37 -1.85 9.56
N GLN A 13 32.03 -0.58 9.33
CA GLN A 13 32.22 0.48 10.30
C GLN A 13 31.23 0.22 11.44
N TYR A 14 31.70 -0.29 12.58
CA TYR A 14 30.88 -0.44 13.77
C TYR A 14 30.60 0.94 14.36
N LYS A 15 29.48 1.54 13.97
CA LYS A 15 29.04 2.81 14.55
C LYS A 15 28.60 2.57 15.99
N GLU A 16 29.26 3.22 16.94
CA GLU A 16 28.81 3.21 18.32
C GLU A 16 27.44 3.88 18.42
N MET A 17 26.44 3.10 18.87
CA MET A 17 25.08 3.60 19.03
C MET A 17 24.97 4.47 20.28
N THR A 18 24.32 5.62 20.13
CA THR A 18 23.92 6.46 21.27
C THR A 18 22.90 5.73 22.15
N LEU A 19 22.78 6.11 23.43
CA LEU A 19 21.81 5.48 24.35
C LEU A 19 20.37 5.52 23.82
N LEU A 20 20.01 6.59 23.10
CA LEU A 20 18.69 6.75 22.47
C LEU A 20 18.47 5.77 21.31
N GLU A 21 19.49 5.49 20.50
CA GLU A 21 19.42 4.49 19.43
C GLU A 21 19.30 3.08 20.01
N LYS A 22 20.00 2.78 21.11
CA LYS A 22 19.89 1.49 21.82
C LYS A 22 18.50 1.24 22.40
N LEU A 23 17.85 2.30 22.89
CA LEU A 23 16.48 2.27 23.41
C LEU A 23 15.40 2.37 22.32
N TYR A 24 15.77 2.46 21.03
CA TYR A 24 14.87 2.58 19.87
C TYR A 24 13.89 3.76 19.89
N LEU A 25 14.08 4.73 20.79
CA LEU A 25 13.25 5.92 20.93
C LEU A 25 13.05 6.70 19.61
N PRO A 26 14.07 6.94 18.76
CA PRO A 26 13.84 7.66 17.50
C PRO A 26 12.96 6.87 16.53
N ALA A 27 13.01 5.54 16.54
CA ALA A 27 12.19 4.70 15.67
C ALA A 27 10.72 4.69 16.13
N ILE A 28 10.48 4.58 17.44
CA ILE A 28 9.14 4.64 18.03
C ILE A 28 8.49 5.99 17.75
N LEU A 29 9.22 7.08 17.99
CA LEU A 29 8.72 8.43 17.75
C LEU A 29 8.36 8.65 16.27
N LYS A 30 9.18 8.14 15.35
CA LYS A 30 8.89 8.18 13.91
C LYS A 30 7.61 7.42 13.55
N GLY A 31 7.39 6.26 14.15
CA GLY A 31 6.15 5.49 13.98
C GLY A 31 4.92 6.24 14.50
N LEU A 32 5.01 6.80 15.71
CA LEU A 32 3.93 7.58 16.32
C LEU A 32 3.59 8.83 15.50
N ILE A 33 4.58 9.59 15.05
CA ILE A 33 4.36 10.76 14.18
C ILE A 33 3.59 10.35 12.91
N ASN A 34 3.94 9.21 12.32
CA ASN A 34 3.19 8.70 11.17
C ASN A 34 1.75 8.37 11.52
N THR A 35 1.50 7.71 12.66
CA THR A 35 0.13 7.43 13.12
C THR A 35 -0.67 8.70 13.32
N PHE A 36 -0.13 9.69 14.04
CA PHE A 36 -0.79 10.98 14.24
C PHE A 36 -1.04 11.71 12.92
N LYS A 37 -0.11 11.62 11.96
CA LYS A 37 -0.30 12.19 10.63
C LYS A 37 -1.47 11.55 9.88
N HIS A 38 -1.66 10.23 9.97
CA HIS A 38 -2.80 9.55 9.33
C HIS A 38 -4.11 9.84 10.05
N LEU A 39 -4.08 10.03 11.37
CA LEU A 39 -5.24 10.44 12.16
C LEU A 39 -5.70 11.86 11.81
N ILE A 40 -4.78 12.79 11.54
CA ILE A 40 -5.15 14.17 11.18
C ILE A 40 -5.44 14.28 9.67
N LYS A 41 -4.67 13.59 8.82
CA LYS A 41 -4.93 13.49 7.37
C LYS A 41 -5.89 12.34 7.09
N LEU A 42 -7.09 12.43 7.67
CA LEU A 42 -8.18 11.48 7.47
C LEU A 42 -8.73 11.63 6.03
N LYS A 43 -7.95 11.24 5.02
CA LYS A 43 -8.50 11.00 3.69
C LYS A 43 -9.44 9.81 3.85
N LYS A 44 -10.74 10.09 3.91
CA LYS A 44 -11.77 9.06 4.00
C LYS A 44 -11.73 8.26 2.69
N VAL A 45 -11.22 7.03 2.76
CA VAL A 45 -11.26 6.04 1.65
C VAL A 45 -12.52 5.17 1.78
N THR A 46 -13.37 5.46 2.75
CA THR A 46 -14.63 4.75 3.00
C THR A 46 -15.74 5.37 2.16
N VAL A 47 -16.50 4.54 1.46
CA VAL A 47 -17.71 4.92 0.73
C VAL A 47 -18.92 4.62 1.62
N GLN A 48 -19.83 5.58 1.78
CA GLN A 48 -21.02 5.42 2.62
C GLN A 48 -22.16 4.74 1.86
N TYR A 49 -22.21 3.41 1.88
CA TYR A 49 -23.34 2.67 1.31
C TYR A 49 -24.58 2.78 2.21
N PRO A 50 -25.81 2.93 1.67
CA PRO A 50 -26.21 2.88 0.25
C PRO A 50 -26.17 4.21 -0.52
N GLU A 51 -25.92 5.32 0.16
CA GLU A 51 -25.98 6.68 -0.41
C GLU A 51 -24.92 6.91 -1.50
N GLU A 52 -23.71 6.45 -1.26
CA GLU A 52 -22.59 6.51 -2.20
C GLU A 52 -22.26 5.10 -2.73
N LYS A 53 -22.09 4.97 -4.04
CA LYS A 53 -21.70 3.71 -4.71
C LYS A 53 -20.31 3.85 -5.32
N VAL A 54 -19.52 2.79 -5.22
CA VAL A 54 -18.19 2.70 -5.86
C VAL A 54 -18.38 2.66 -7.38
N GLU A 55 -17.56 3.41 -8.12
CA GLU A 55 -17.51 3.32 -9.58
C GLU A 55 -16.96 1.94 -9.99
N TYR A 56 -17.79 1.15 -10.68
CA TYR A 56 -17.37 -0.13 -11.22
C TYR A 56 -16.69 0.06 -12.58
N ALA A 57 -15.65 -0.72 -12.86
CA ALA A 57 -15.04 -0.75 -14.18
C ALA A 57 -16.00 -1.37 -15.23
N ASP A 58 -15.88 -0.98 -16.50
CA ASP A 58 -16.75 -1.48 -17.60
C ASP A 58 -16.76 -3.02 -17.74
N ARG A 59 -15.68 -3.67 -17.31
CA ARG A 59 -15.50 -5.12 -17.37
C ARG A 59 -15.95 -5.83 -16.07
N PHE A 60 -16.60 -5.11 -15.15
CA PHE A 60 -17.09 -5.67 -13.90
C PHE A 60 -18.09 -6.79 -14.19
N ARG A 61 -17.87 -7.94 -13.55
CA ARG A 61 -18.71 -9.13 -13.71
C ARG A 61 -19.76 -9.11 -12.60
N GLY A 62 -20.98 -8.73 -12.96
CA GLY A 62 -22.12 -8.75 -12.06
C GLY A 62 -22.80 -10.13 -12.01
N GLU A 63 -24.09 -10.11 -11.71
CA GLU A 63 -24.92 -11.30 -11.71
C GLU A 63 -24.98 -11.95 -13.10
N HIS A 64 -24.84 -13.27 -13.13
CA HIS A 64 -24.95 -14.03 -14.37
C HIS A 64 -26.41 -14.05 -14.83
N ARG A 65 -26.68 -13.54 -16.03
CA ARG A 65 -27.99 -13.64 -16.67
C ARG A 65 -27.83 -14.26 -18.04
N LEU A 66 -28.72 -15.19 -18.37
CA LEU A 66 -28.81 -15.75 -19.71
C LEU A 66 -29.24 -14.63 -20.67
N LYS A 67 -28.56 -14.51 -21.80
CA LYS A 67 -28.98 -13.58 -22.86
C LYS A 67 -30.29 -14.07 -23.44
N ARG A 68 -31.22 -13.16 -23.68
CA ARG A 68 -32.46 -13.45 -24.41
C ARG A 68 -32.17 -13.37 -25.91
N ASP A 69 -32.83 -14.22 -26.69
CA ASP A 69 -32.80 -14.15 -28.15
C ASP A 69 -33.71 -13.01 -28.67
N GLU A 70 -33.71 -12.76 -29.98
CA GLU A 70 -34.54 -11.73 -30.63
C GLU A 70 -36.05 -11.95 -30.44
N GLN A 71 -36.46 -13.14 -30.01
CA GLN A 71 -37.86 -13.49 -29.69
C GLN A 71 -38.14 -13.55 -28.17
N ASP A 72 -37.27 -12.94 -27.35
CA ASP A 72 -37.39 -12.87 -25.88
C ASP A 72 -37.40 -14.23 -25.17
N ARG A 73 -36.92 -15.29 -25.83
CA ARG A 73 -36.81 -16.63 -25.23
C ARG A 73 -35.48 -16.75 -24.48
N ILE A 74 -35.55 -17.34 -23.30
CA ILE A 74 -34.39 -17.73 -22.50
C ILE A 74 -34.00 -19.13 -22.97
N LYS A 75 -32.82 -19.28 -23.55
CA LYS A 75 -32.27 -20.57 -23.98
C LYS A 75 -31.09 -20.98 -23.09
#